data_AF-A0A850SMJ3-F1
#
_entry.id   AF-A0A850SMJ3-F1
#
_cell.length_a   1.000
_cell.length_b   1.000
_cell.length_c   1.000
_cell.angle_alpha   90.00
_cell.angle_beta   90.00
_cell.angle_gamma   90.00
#
_symmetry.space_group_name_H-M   'P 1'
#
loop_
_entity.id
_entity.type
_entity.pdbx_description
1 polymer ?
#
loop_
_entity_poly.entity_id
_entity_poly.type
_entity_poly.pdbx_seq_one_letter_code
_entity_poly.pdbx_strand_id
1 'polypeptide(L)'
;MRPTCGELVDRLEASVERNRAGALLLSGGLDSTILASILRPEYSVAAGFGADAPDLAFARQVAQRYSRRHAEEVFYEEKMADMVDAVVQVFKTFDPIEIRNSCVALAGLERAKRDGHTRVMTGDGGDELFAGYNYLSRYYGDLKKVEQELARLWQVMHFSSKTLGERIGVQVVTPFLDPEFAEFARSVDVAEKVGEHGGQKYGKFILRRCFEPEIGELAWRPKMAQEQGAATDRFSGFVEKMIDDATYASKARIAESEGVRIRSKEHLNYYAIFRSYFPPPKEESHCDRVCPKCHACLEGRFCRTCGAFPVTPVSL
;
A
#
# COMPACT_ATOMS: atom_id res chain seq x y z
N MET A 1 -10.82 -13.47 -20.35
CA MET A 1 -11.66 -14.65 -20.00
C MET A 1 -12.63 -14.28 -18.89
N ARG A 2 -13.73 -15.02 -18.72
CA ARG A 2 -14.67 -14.82 -17.61
C ARG A 2 -14.73 -16.10 -16.76
N PRO A 3 -13.93 -16.20 -15.68
CA PRO A 3 -13.86 -17.42 -14.90
C PRO A 3 -15.12 -17.62 -14.05
N THR A 4 -15.38 -18.87 -13.69
CA THR A 4 -16.38 -19.16 -12.65
C THR A 4 -15.85 -18.78 -11.27
N CYS A 5 -16.74 -18.64 -10.28
CA CYS A 5 -16.29 -18.41 -8.91
C CYS A 5 -15.48 -19.59 -8.36
N GLY A 6 -15.85 -20.83 -8.68
CA GLY A 6 -15.06 -22.01 -8.29
C GLY A 6 -13.64 -21.93 -8.83
N GLU A 7 -13.48 -21.65 -10.12
CA GLU A 7 -12.15 -21.52 -10.73
C GLU A 7 -11.31 -20.41 -10.06
N LEU A 8 -11.89 -19.23 -9.81
CA LEU A 8 -11.17 -18.15 -9.14
C LEU A 8 -10.73 -18.52 -7.73
N VAL A 9 -11.64 -19.14 -6.96
CA VAL A 9 -11.37 -19.57 -5.58
C VAL A 9 -10.28 -20.62 -5.59
N ASP A 10 -10.42 -21.70 -6.36
CA ASP A 10 -9.43 -22.79 -6.46
C ASP A 10 -8.03 -22.27 -6.83
N ARG A 11 -7.95 -21.33 -7.77
CA ARG A 11 -6.68 -20.71 -8.19
C ARG A 11 -6.05 -19.88 -7.07
N LEU A 12 -6.86 -19.13 -6.32
CA LEU A 12 -6.35 -18.34 -5.19
C LEU A 12 -5.95 -19.25 -4.03
N GLU A 13 -6.71 -20.30 -3.73
CA GLU A 13 -6.39 -21.30 -2.71
C GLU A 13 -5.07 -22.00 -3.03
N ALA A 14 -4.88 -22.44 -4.27
CA ALA A 14 -3.61 -23.02 -4.72
C ALA A 14 -2.44 -22.04 -4.58
N SER A 15 -2.66 -20.76 -4.86
CA SER A 15 -1.67 -19.71 -4.64
C SER A 15 -1.35 -19.51 -3.16
N VAL A 16 -2.36 -19.48 -2.28
CA VAL A 16 -2.18 -19.39 -0.83
C VAL A 16 -1.37 -20.58 -0.31
N GLU A 17 -1.62 -21.79 -0.82
CA GLU A 17 -0.87 -22.99 -0.42
C GLU A 17 0.59 -22.94 -0.88
N ARG A 18 0.88 -22.54 -2.13
CA ARG A 18 2.27 -22.31 -2.58
C ARG A 18 2.99 -21.25 -1.76
N ASN A 19 2.24 -20.26 -1.28
CA ASN A 19 2.74 -19.12 -0.53
C ASN A 19 2.41 -19.22 0.97
N ARG A 20 2.24 -20.43 1.51
CA ARG A 20 1.75 -20.62 2.88
C ARG A 20 2.65 -19.93 3.90
N ALA A 21 2.05 -19.27 4.89
CA ALA A 21 2.73 -18.58 5.98
C ALA A 21 1.96 -18.80 7.28
N GLY A 22 2.66 -18.85 8.43
CA GLY A 22 2.00 -18.97 9.73
C GLY A 22 1.36 -17.66 10.22
N ALA A 23 1.76 -16.53 9.63
CA ALA A 23 1.30 -15.20 10.00
C ALA A 23 0.70 -14.43 8.81
N LEU A 24 -0.28 -13.56 9.08
CA LEU A 24 -0.93 -12.68 8.11
C LEU A 24 -0.93 -11.23 8.61
N LEU A 25 -0.54 -10.27 7.76
CA LEU A 25 -0.88 -8.86 7.98
C LEU A 25 -2.36 -8.64 7.64
N LEU A 26 -3.16 -8.33 8.66
CA LEU A 26 -4.62 -8.28 8.57
C LEU A 26 -5.12 -6.87 8.85
N SER A 27 -5.57 -6.16 7.81
CA SER A 27 -6.19 -4.83 7.96
C SER A 27 -7.71 -4.88 8.07
N GLY A 28 -8.31 -6.04 7.77
CA GLY A 28 -9.77 -6.16 7.60
C GLY A 28 -10.28 -5.52 6.29
N GLY A 29 -9.38 -5.10 5.40
CA GLY A 29 -9.70 -4.83 3.99
C GLY A 29 -9.99 -6.13 3.24
N LEU A 30 -10.76 -6.03 2.15
CA LEU A 30 -11.23 -7.17 1.35
C LEU A 30 -10.14 -8.21 1.07
N ASP A 31 -8.96 -7.77 0.62
CA ASP A 31 -7.88 -8.67 0.20
C ASP A 31 -7.36 -9.50 1.38
N SER A 32 -7.03 -8.82 2.49
CA SER A 32 -6.57 -9.50 3.71
C SER A 32 -7.65 -10.38 4.34
N THR A 33 -8.94 -10.02 4.18
CA THR A 33 -10.07 -10.82 4.65
C THR A 33 -10.23 -12.10 3.84
N ILE A 34 -10.11 -12.02 2.52
CA ILE A 34 -10.11 -13.20 1.62
C ILE A 34 -8.92 -14.11 1.94
N LEU A 35 -7.72 -13.55 2.11
CA LEU A 35 -6.56 -14.34 2.49
C LEU A 35 -6.72 -14.97 3.88
N ALA A 36 -7.34 -14.27 4.83
CA ALA A 36 -7.64 -14.83 6.14
C ALA A 36 -8.63 -16.00 6.07
N SER A 37 -9.67 -15.90 5.23
CA SER A 37 -10.68 -16.96 5.11
C SER A 37 -10.12 -18.25 4.51
N ILE A 38 -9.18 -18.12 3.58
CA ILE A 38 -8.48 -19.26 2.97
C ILE A 38 -7.38 -19.79 3.91
N LEU A 39 -6.46 -18.93 4.34
CA LEU A 39 -5.27 -19.34 5.09
C LEU A 39 -5.61 -19.88 6.48
N ARG A 40 -6.66 -19.35 7.13
CA ARG A 40 -7.01 -19.60 8.54
C ARG A 40 -5.79 -19.48 9.45
N PRO A 41 -5.15 -18.29 9.52
CA PRO A 41 -3.79 -18.15 10.05
C PRO A 41 -3.70 -18.49 11.55
N GLU A 42 -2.58 -19.11 11.93
CA GLU A 42 -2.24 -19.32 13.35
C GLU A 42 -2.07 -17.98 14.08
N TYR A 43 -1.53 -16.98 13.37
CA TYR A 43 -1.34 -15.63 13.89
C TYR A 43 -1.72 -14.57 12.85
N SER A 44 -2.43 -13.54 13.28
CA SER A 44 -2.63 -12.35 12.47
C SER A 44 -2.27 -11.10 13.25
N VAL A 45 -1.83 -10.06 12.54
CA VAL A 45 -1.50 -8.77 13.13
C VAL A 45 -2.07 -7.63 12.32
N ALA A 46 -2.69 -6.68 13.01
CA ALA A 46 -3.09 -5.39 12.48
C ALA A 46 -2.17 -4.30 13.03
N ALA A 47 -1.92 -3.25 12.26
CA ALA A 47 -1.14 -2.09 12.71
C ALA A 47 -1.97 -0.81 12.55
N GLY A 48 -1.88 0.08 13.53
CA GLY A 48 -2.64 1.33 13.55
C GLY A 48 -1.95 2.43 14.32
N PHE A 49 -2.02 3.65 13.78
CA PHE A 49 -1.58 4.87 14.43
C PHE A 49 -2.68 5.36 15.38
N GLY A 50 -2.50 5.05 16.66
CA GLY A 50 -3.54 5.20 17.68
C GLY A 50 -4.50 4.01 17.77
N ALA A 51 -5.00 3.77 18.98
CA ALA A 51 -5.87 2.63 19.30
C ALA A 51 -7.27 2.72 18.64
N ASP A 52 -7.64 3.90 18.15
CA ASP A 52 -8.90 4.16 17.45
C ASP A 52 -8.77 4.06 15.91
N ALA A 53 -7.62 3.62 15.39
CA ALA A 53 -7.43 3.43 13.96
C ALA A 53 -8.50 2.46 13.38
N PRO A 54 -9.24 2.85 12.33
CA PRO A 54 -10.38 2.09 11.82
C PRO A 54 -10.07 0.62 11.47
N ASP A 55 -8.92 0.36 10.85
CA ASP A 55 -8.53 -0.98 10.44
C ASP A 55 -8.33 -1.93 11.61
N LEU A 56 -7.97 -1.45 12.82
CA LEU A 56 -7.87 -2.30 14.01
C LEU A 56 -9.24 -2.92 14.36
N ALA A 57 -10.31 -2.13 14.30
CA ALA A 57 -11.66 -2.62 14.58
C ALA A 57 -12.11 -3.64 13.53
N PHE A 58 -11.84 -3.39 12.24
CA PHE A 58 -12.18 -4.33 11.18
C PHE A 58 -11.34 -5.61 11.25
N ALA A 59 -10.03 -5.49 11.44
CA ALA A 59 -9.13 -6.62 11.60
C ALA A 59 -9.56 -7.52 12.76
N ARG A 60 -9.96 -6.94 13.90
CA ARG A 60 -10.48 -7.70 15.04
C ARG A 60 -11.72 -8.52 14.70
N GLN A 61 -12.67 -7.94 13.95
CA GLN A 61 -13.87 -8.67 13.50
C GLN A 61 -13.53 -9.84 12.59
N VAL A 62 -12.56 -9.65 11.68
CA VAL A 62 -12.11 -10.71 10.76
C VAL A 62 -11.32 -11.78 11.51
N ALA A 63 -10.44 -11.37 12.41
CA ALA A 63 -9.60 -12.27 13.16
C ALA A 63 -10.39 -13.21 14.07
N GLN A 64 -11.49 -12.72 14.67
CA GLN A 64 -12.41 -13.55 15.46
C GLN A 64 -12.99 -14.73 14.67
N ARG A 65 -13.12 -14.61 13.35
CA ARG A 65 -13.68 -15.66 12.48
C ARG A 65 -12.62 -16.62 11.94
N TYR A 66 -11.43 -16.11 11.68
CA TYR A 66 -10.46 -16.79 10.83
C TYR A 66 -9.09 -17.04 11.47
N SER A 67 -8.72 -16.28 12.50
CA SER A 67 -7.39 -16.37 13.12
C SER A 67 -7.44 -17.12 14.44
N ARG A 68 -6.41 -17.91 14.72
CA ARG A 68 -6.26 -18.55 16.04
C ARG A 68 -5.80 -17.55 17.11
N ARG A 69 -4.86 -16.68 16.77
CA ARG A 69 -4.39 -15.58 17.60
C ARG A 69 -4.35 -14.29 16.78
N HIS A 70 -4.78 -13.19 17.39
CA HIS A 70 -4.71 -11.85 16.81
C HIS A 70 -3.90 -10.93 17.70
N ALA A 71 -3.08 -10.09 17.09
CA ALA A 71 -2.38 -9.01 17.77
C ALA A 71 -2.67 -7.67 17.08
N GLU A 72 -2.59 -6.62 17.88
CA GLU A 72 -2.68 -5.25 17.40
C GLU A 72 -1.37 -4.54 17.76
N GLU A 73 -0.72 -3.98 16.74
CA GLU A 73 0.43 -3.09 16.87
C GLU A 73 -0.08 -1.64 16.82
N VAL A 74 -0.38 -1.11 17.99
CA VAL A 74 -0.71 0.31 18.15
C VAL A 74 0.57 1.10 18.33
N PHE A 75 0.79 2.10 17.48
CA PHE A 75 1.95 2.97 17.55
C PHE A 75 1.55 4.44 17.45
N TYR A 76 2.49 5.31 17.80
CA TYR A 76 2.30 6.75 17.97
C TYR A 76 3.49 7.50 17.37
N GLU A 77 3.59 8.80 17.64
CA GLU A 77 4.48 9.74 16.98
C GLU A 77 5.96 9.36 17.03
N GLU A 78 6.48 8.95 18.18
CA GLU A 78 7.90 8.59 18.33
C GLU A 78 8.28 7.40 17.45
N LYS A 79 7.53 6.29 17.58
CA LYS A 79 7.74 5.12 16.74
C LYS A 79 7.50 5.40 15.26
N MET A 80 6.53 6.26 14.93
CA MET A 80 6.30 6.70 13.55
C MET A 80 7.52 7.45 13.00
N ALA A 81 8.14 8.34 13.77
CA ALA A 81 9.34 9.06 13.36
C ALA A 81 10.53 8.11 13.09
N ASP A 82 10.74 7.11 13.95
CA ASP A 82 11.78 6.09 13.74
C ASP A 82 11.54 5.28 12.46
N MET A 83 10.28 4.88 12.22
CA MET A 83 9.92 4.15 11.00
C MET A 83 10.05 5.01 9.75
N VAL A 84 9.68 6.29 9.81
CA VAL A 84 9.88 7.25 8.72
C VAL A 84 11.36 7.31 8.34
N ASP A 85 12.26 7.44 9.32
CA ASP A 85 13.70 7.49 9.07
C ASP A 85 14.19 6.23 8.35
N ALA A 86 13.80 5.04 8.85
CA ALA A 86 14.14 3.77 8.23
C ALA A 86 13.58 3.63 6.80
N VAL A 87 12.32 4.01 6.58
CA VAL A 87 11.65 3.92 5.27
C VAL A 87 12.27 4.86 4.25
N VAL A 88 12.58 6.10 4.64
CA VAL A 88 13.29 7.08 3.77
C VAL A 88 14.64 6.51 3.34
N GLN A 89 15.38 5.90 4.27
CA GLN A 89 16.67 5.29 3.97
C GLN A 89 16.55 4.09 3.01
N VAL A 90 15.55 3.22 3.22
CA VAL A 90 15.35 2.01 2.41
C VAL A 90 14.92 2.35 0.98
N PHE A 91 13.98 3.28 0.82
CA PHE A 91 13.36 3.56 -0.47
C PHE A 91 13.92 4.79 -1.19
N LYS A 92 14.81 5.55 -0.54
CA LYS A 92 15.34 6.81 -1.07
C LYS A 92 14.22 7.74 -1.54
N THR A 93 13.21 7.91 -0.70
CA THR A 93 12.00 8.65 -1.02
C THR A 93 11.66 9.63 0.09
N PHE A 94 11.04 10.72 -0.29
CA PHE A 94 10.36 11.68 0.58
C PHE A 94 8.90 11.87 0.13
N ASP A 95 8.32 10.87 -0.56
CA ASP A 95 6.89 10.80 -0.85
C ASP A 95 6.08 10.52 0.43
N PRO A 96 5.21 11.45 0.87
CA PRO A 96 4.44 11.25 2.09
C PRO A 96 3.50 10.04 2.06
N ILE A 97 2.94 9.68 0.90
CA ILE A 97 1.99 8.55 0.82
C ILE A 97 2.75 7.23 0.92
N GLU A 98 3.81 7.07 0.13
CA GLU A 98 4.67 5.87 0.19
C GLU A 98 5.24 5.66 1.58
N ILE A 99 5.71 6.72 2.24
CA ILE A 99 6.30 6.64 3.57
C ILE A 99 5.27 6.18 4.60
N ARG A 100 4.10 6.82 4.65
CA ARG A 100 3.05 6.44 5.60
C ARG A 100 2.59 5.00 5.41
N ASN A 101 2.34 4.60 4.16
CA ASN A 101 1.87 3.25 3.86
C ASN A 101 2.94 2.20 4.19
N SER A 102 4.21 2.49 3.92
CA SER A 102 5.34 1.63 4.27
C SER A 102 5.51 1.48 5.79
N CYS A 103 5.29 2.54 6.56
CA CYS A 103 5.34 2.48 8.04
C CYS A 103 4.28 1.52 8.61
N VAL A 104 3.08 1.46 8.03
CA VAL A 104 2.03 0.50 8.45
C VAL A 104 2.51 -0.94 8.26
N ALA A 105 3.07 -1.25 7.08
CA ALA A 105 3.61 -2.57 6.79
C ALA A 105 4.78 -2.91 7.72
N LEU A 106 5.72 -1.98 7.92
CA LEU A 106 6.87 -2.16 8.80
C LEU A 106 6.44 -2.46 10.24
N ALA A 107 5.50 -1.69 10.80
CA ALA A 107 4.99 -1.91 12.15
C ALA A 107 4.41 -3.32 12.34
N GLY A 108 3.59 -3.77 11.39
CA GLY A 108 3.01 -5.12 11.40
C GLY A 108 4.07 -6.22 11.30
N LEU A 109 5.05 -6.06 10.40
CA LEU A 109 6.12 -7.04 10.20
C LEU A 109 7.06 -7.12 11.41
N GLU A 110 7.42 -5.98 12.01
CA GLU A 110 8.20 -5.94 13.24
C GLU A 110 7.47 -6.64 14.39
N ARG A 111 6.16 -6.41 14.52
CA ARG A 111 5.36 -7.07 15.55
C ARG A 111 5.29 -8.57 15.32
N ALA A 112 5.02 -9.01 14.09
CA ALA A 112 5.05 -10.43 13.74
C ALA A 112 6.40 -11.06 14.11
N LYS A 113 7.51 -10.40 13.78
CA LYS A 113 8.86 -10.86 14.13
C LYS A 113 9.07 -10.97 15.64
N ARG A 114 8.69 -9.95 16.41
CA ARG A 114 8.78 -9.96 17.89
C ARG A 114 7.98 -11.10 18.50
N ASP A 115 6.85 -11.45 17.89
CA ASP A 115 5.98 -12.53 18.33
C ASP A 115 6.39 -13.92 17.77
N GLY A 116 7.55 -14.01 17.10
CA GLY A 116 8.16 -15.27 16.66
C GLY A 116 7.82 -15.69 15.23
N HIS A 117 7.19 -14.82 14.43
CA HIS A 117 6.79 -15.11 13.07
C HIS A 117 7.72 -14.42 12.05
N THR A 118 8.53 -15.19 11.35
CA THR A 118 9.50 -14.70 10.35
C THR A 118 9.08 -14.94 8.90
N ARG A 119 7.88 -15.49 8.67
CA ARG A 119 7.26 -15.60 7.35
C ARG A 119 5.81 -15.09 7.43
N VAL A 120 5.51 -14.02 6.70
CA VAL A 120 4.27 -13.25 6.83
C VAL A 120 3.61 -13.07 5.48
N MET A 121 2.32 -13.39 5.39
CA MET A 121 1.50 -13.16 4.21
C MET A 121 0.93 -11.73 4.20
N THR A 122 0.85 -11.13 3.01
CA THR A 122 0.19 -9.83 2.79
C THR A 122 -0.79 -9.89 1.61
N GLY A 123 -1.73 -8.95 1.60
CA GLY A 123 -2.72 -8.77 0.52
C GLY A 123 -2.24 -7.96 -0.68
N ASP A 124 -0.92 -7.75 -0.81
CA ASP A 124 -0.35 -6.91 -1.86
C ASP A 124 -0.69 -7.44 -3.26
N GLY A 125 -1.04 -6.53 -4.17
CA GLY A 125 -1.41 -6.85 -5.56
C GLY A 125 -2.92 -6.96 -5.81
N GLY A 126 -3.74 -7.07 -4.76
CA GLY A 126 -5.19 -7.19 -4.93
C GLY A 126 -5.81 -5.97 -5.62
N ASP A 127 -5.42 -4.76 -5.23
CA ASP A 127 -5.91 -3.51 -5.84
C ASP A 127 -5.48 -3.36 -7.31
N GLU A 128 -4.24 -3.69 -7.62
CA GLU A 128 -3.64 -3.59 -8.96
C GLU A 128 -4.23 -4.59 -9.94
N LEU A 129 -4.47 -5.83 -9.50
CA LEU A 129 -4.94 -6.89 -10.38
C LEU A 129 -6.44 -6.81 -10.64
N PHE A 130 -7.22 -6.30 -9.68
CA PHE A 130 -8.68 -6.37 -9.70
C PHE A 130 -9.37 -4.99 -9.62
N ALA A 131 -8.70 -3.91 -9.99
CA ALA A 131 -9.28 -2.56 -10.07
C ALA A 131 -9.81 -1.98 -8.75
N GLY A 132 -9.12 -2.24 -7.64
CA GLY A 132 -9.61 -1.88 -6.31
C GLY A 132 -9.32 -0.44 -5.85
N TYR A 133 -8.46 0.30 -6.55
CA TYR A 133 -8.18 1.69 -6.21
C TYR A 133 -9.39 2.61 -6.42
N ASN A 134 -9.74 3.39 -5.38
CA ASN A 134 -10.90 4.32 -5.40
C ASN A 134 -10.89 5.27 -6.60
N TYR A 135 -9.72 5.71 -7.06
CA TYR A 135 -9.63 6.62 -8.19
C TYR A 135 -10.06 6.01 -9.53
N LEU A 136 -10.11 4.67 -9.65
CA LEU A 136 -10.57 3.99 -10.85
C LEU A 136 -12.08 4.09 -11.00
N SER A 137 -12.81 4.37 -9.92
CA SER A 137 -14.29 4.49 -9.95
C SER A 137 -14.82 5.50 -10.95
N ARG A 138 -14.06 6.59 -11.19
CA ARG A 138 -14.39 7.61 -12.19
C ARG A 138 -14.39 7.08 -13.63
N TYR A 139 -13.76 5.93 -13.86
CA TYR A 139 -13.65 5.27 -15.16
C TYR A 139 -14.58 4.06 -15.28
N TYR A 140 -15.36 3.68 -14.25
CA TYR A 140 -16.21 2.47 -14.33
C TYR A 140 -17.31 2.53 -15.40
N GLY A 141 -17.61 3.72 -15.96
CA GLY A 141 -18.45 3.86 -17.15
C GLY A 141 -17.72 3.64 -18.49
N ASP A 142 -16.39 3.56 -18.48
CA ASP A 142 -15.52 3.36 -19.63
C ASP A 142 -14.54 2.21 -19.33
N LEU A 143 -14.99 0.99 -19.60
CA LEU A 143 -14.22 -0.23 -19.31
C LEU A 143 -12.88 -0.27 -20.05
N LYS A 144 -12.80 0.31 -21.25
CA LYS A 144 -11.56 0.42 -22.01
C LYS A 144 -10.55 1.30 -21.27
N LYS A 145 -11.02 2.37 -20.62
CA LYS A 145 -10.16 3.21 -19.78
C LYS A 145 -9.68 2.50 -18.52
N VAL A 146 -10.55 1.71 -17.88
CA VAL A 146 -10.15 0.88 -16.72
C VAL A 146 -9.07 -0.11 -17.14
N GLU A 147 -9.26 -0.81 -18.26
CA GLU A 147 -8.28 -1.76 -18.81
C GLU A 147 -6.92 -1.11 -19.08
N GLN A 148 -6.90 0.07 -19.70
CA GLN A 148 -5.66 0.83 -19.93
C GLN A 148 -4.94 1.23 -18.63
N GLU A 149 -5.68 1.67 -17.62
CA GLU A 149 -5.09 2.02 -16.32
C GLU A 149 -4.57 0.79 -15.58
N LEU A 150 -5.26 -0.35 -15.65
CA LEU A 150 -4.78 -1.62 -15.09
C LEU A 150 -3.50 -2.09 -15.78
N ALA A 151 -3.48 -2.09 -17.12
CA ALA A 151 -2.29 -2.45 -17.88
C ALA A 151 -1.10 -1.57 -17.49
N ARG A 152 -1.33 -0.25 -17.31
CA ARG A 152 -0.30 0.68 -16.82
C ARG A 152 0.14 0.33 -15.40
N LEU A 153 -0.79 0.09 -14.48
CA LEU A 153 -0.48 -0.31 -13.10
C LEU A 153 0.38 -1.57 -13.07
N TRP A 154 0.10 -2.56 -13.93
CA TRP A 154 0.85 -3.81 -13.92
C TRP A 154 2.31 -3.66 -14.32
N GLN A 155 2.66 -2.64 -15.10
CA GLN A 155 4.05 -2.34 -15.47
C GLN A 155 4.82 -1.61 -14.36
N VAL A 156 4.12 -0.95 -13.43
CA VAL A 156 4.74 -0.06 -12.44
C VAL A 156 4.35 -0.39 -11.00
N MET A 157 3.65 -1.49 -10.74
CA MET A 157 3.29 -1.87 -9.38
C MET A 157 4.56 -2.10 -8.55
N HIS A 158 4.53 -1.67 -7.29
CA HIS A 158 5.62 -1.82 -6.34
C HIS A 158 5.02 -1.96 -4.96
N PHE A 159 5.61 -2.81 -4.13
CA PHE A 159 5.13 -3.09 -2.79
C PHE A 159 6.30 -3.04 -1.82
N SER A 160 6.21 -2.15 -0.84
CA SER A 160 7.27 -1.92 0.13
C SER A 160 7.44 -3.06 1.13
N SER A 161 6.36 -3.82 1.38
CA SER A 161 6.30 -4.92 2.35
C SER A 161 7.44 -5.93 2.19
N LYS A 162 7.73 -6.37 0.96
CA LYS A 162 8.78 -7.36 0.69
C LYS A 162 10.17 -6.83 1.01
N THR A 163 10.50 -5.65 0.51
CA THR A 163 11.79 -4.98 0.77
C THR A 163 12.00 -4.74 2.26
N LEU A 164 10.96 -4.25 2.95
CA LEU A 164 11.00 -4.00 4.40
C LEU A 164 11.15 -5.30 5.18
N GLY A 165 10.40 -6.33 4.80
CA GLY A 165 10.51 -7.67 5.39
C GLY A 165 11.93 -8.21 5.28
N GLU A 166 12.49 -8.25 4.08
CA GLU A 166 13.87 -8.70 3.84
C GLU A 166 14.86 -7.93 4.71
N ARG A 167 14.70 -6.60 4.82
CA ARG A 167 15.57 -5.74 5.63
C ARG A 167 15.55 -6.10 7.12
N ILE A 168 14.41 -6.53 7.64
CA ILE A 168 14.27 -6.94 9.04
C ILE A 168 14.33 -8.46 9.24
N GLY A 169 14.66 -9.24 8.22
CA GLY A 169 14.74 -10.71 8.32
C GLY A 169 13.38 -11.40 8.45
N VAL A 170 12.35 -10.84 7.82
CA VAL A 170 10.99 -11.42 7.69
C VAL A 170 10.71 -11.68 6.22
N GLN A 171 10.45 -12.93 5.87
CA GLN A 171 10.05 -13.30 4.52
C GLN A 171 8.59 -12.93 4.29
N VAL A 172 8.34 -11.99 3.36
CA VAL A 172 6.98 -11.63 2.95
C VAL A 172 6.57 -12.44 1.73
N VAL A 173 5.32 -12.93 1.76
CA VAL A 173 4.71 -13.68 0.66
C VAL A 173 3.35 -13.09 0.26
N THR A 174 3.09 -13.08 -1.03
CA THR A 174 2.02 -12.28 -1.66
C THR A 174 1.22 -13.15 -2.63
N PRO A 175 0.20 -13.90 -2.17
CA PRO A 175 -0.54 -14.84 -3.03
C PRO A 175 -1.19 -14.21 -4.26
N PHE A 176 -1.62 -12.94 -4.19
CA PHE A 176 -2.13 -12.23 -5.36
C PHE A 176 -1.07 -12.04 -6.45
N LEU A 177 0.20 -11.95 -6.08
CA LEU A 177 1.33 -11.76 -7.00
C LEU A 177 2.08 -13.06 -7.33
N ASP A 178 1.61 -14.20 -6.83
CA ASP A 178 2.07 -15.51 -7.29
C ASP A 178 1.98 -15.58 -8.82
N PRO A 179 3.03 -16.03 -9.54
CA PRO A 179 3.07 -15.91 -10.99
C PRO A 179 1.86 -16.52 -11.71
N GLU A 180 1.41 -17.71 -11.30
CA GLU A 180 0.27 -18.38 -11.90
C GLU A 180 -1.04 -17.63 -11.61
N PHE A 181 -1.24 -17.18 -10.37
CA PHE A 181 -2.45 -16.45 -10.01
C PHE A 181 -2.48 -15.05 -10.63
N ALA A 182 -1.34 -14.36 -10.69
CA ALA A 182 -1.23 -13.04 -11.30
C ALA A 182 -1.49 -13.11 -12.81
N GLU A 183 -0.98 -14.13 -13.52
CA GLU A 183 -1.29 -14.37 -14.93
C GLU A 183 -2.78 -14.63 -15.14
N PHE A 184 -3.37 -15.51 -14.33
CA PHE A 184 -4.81 -15.74 -14.31
C PHE A 184 -5.58 -14.44 -14.09
N ALA A 185 -5.25 -13.67 -13.06
CA ALA A 185 -5.92 -12.43 -12.71
C ALA A 185 -5.82 -11.37 -13.82
N ARG A 186 -4.69 -11.29 -14.53
CA ARG A 186 -4.50 -10.37 -15.67
C ARG A 186 -5.37 -10.75 -16.87
N SER A 187 -5.66 -12.03 -17.07
CA SER A 187 -6.50 -12.48 -18.19
C SER A 187 -8.01 -12.38 -17.91
N VAL A 188 -8.43 -12.14 -16.67
CA VAL A 188 -9.83 -11.86 -16.32
C VAL A 188 -10.33 -10.59 -17.03
N ASP A 189 -11.47 -10.72 -17.70
CA ASP A 189 -12.19 -9.63 -18.38
C ASP A 189 -12.44 -8.48 -17.40
N VAL A 190 -12.12 -7.24 -17.81
CA VAL A 190 -12.31 -6.05 -16.98
C VAL A 190 -13.77 -5.86 -16.56
N ALA A 191 -14.73 -6.36 -17.36
CA ALA A 191 -16.15 -6.35 -17.02
C ALA A 191 -16.49 -7.20 -15.78
N GLU A 192 -15.64 -8.16 -15.40
CA GLU A 192 -15.79 -8.92 -14.15
C GLU A 192 -15.12 -8.20 -12.96
N LYS A 193 -14.16 -7.31 -13.22
CA LYS A 193 -13.41 -6.61 -12.16
C LYS A 193 -14.16 -5.43 -11.57
N VAL A 194 -15.11 -4.86 -12.32
CA VAL A 194 -15.94 -3.74 -11.89
C VAL A 194 -17.41 -4.09 -12.04
N GLY A 195 -18.25 -3.66 -11.09
CA GLY A 195 -19.68 -3.96 -11.11
C GLY A 195 -20.46 -3.12 -10.11
N GLU A 196 -21.75 -3.41 -9.97
CA GLU A 196 -22.66 -2.67 -9.08
C GLU A 196 -23.33 -3.63 -8.09
N HIS A 197 -23.40 -3.22 -6.83
CA HIS A 197 -24.11 -3.94 -5.77
C HIS A 197 -24.73 -2.91 -4.81
N GLY A 198 -26.01 -3.09 -4.47
CA GLY A 198 -26.72 -2.16 -3.57
C GLY A 198 -26.74 -0.70 -4.04
N GLY A 199 -26.76 -0.45 -5.36
CA GLY A 199 -26.72 0.89 -5.95
C GLY A 199 -25.36 1.59 -5.90
N GLN A 200 -24.30 0.89 -5.46
CA GLN A 200 -22.93 1.40 -5.44
C GLN A 200 -22.05 0.62 -6.41
N LYS A 201 -21.17 1.33 -7.12
CA LYS A 201 -20.17 0.69 -7.99
C LYS A 201 -18.94 0.28 -7.20
N TYR A 202 -18.42 -0.89 -7.50
CA TYR A 202 -17.27 -1.49 -6.84
C TYR A 202 -16.22 -1.95 -7.86
N GLY A 203 -14.96 -1.74 -7.51
CA GLY A 203 -13.86 -2.54 -8.01
C GLY A 203 -13.74 -3.86 -7.25
N LYS A 204 -12.87 -4.75 -7.72
CA LYS A 204 -12.70 -6.11 -7.20
C LYS A 204 -13.99 -6.92 -7.25
N PHE A 205 -14.88 -6.60 -8.19
CA PHE A 205 -16.26 -7.09 -8.16
C PHE A 205 -16.34 -8.62 -8.18
N ILE A 206 -15.56 -9.28 -9.05
CA ILE A 206 -15.47 -10.74 -9.06
C ILE A 206 -14.97 -11.33 -7.74
N LEU A 207 -13.99 -10.70 -7.08
CA LEU A 207 -13.52 -11.16 -5.76
C LEU A 207 -14.64 -11.05 -4.73
N ARG A 208 -15.35 -9.92 -4.70
CA ARG A 208 -16.48 -9.70 -3.77
C ARG A 208 -17.56 -10.74 -3.97
N ARG A 209 -18.04 -10.90 -5.21
CA ARG A 209 -19.10 -11.85 -5.57
C ARG A 209 -18.71 -13.30 -5.25
N CYS A 210 -17.47 -13.69 -5.52
CA CYS A 210 -17.06 -15.08 -5.35
C CYS A 210 -16.73 -15.46 -3.90
N PHE A 211 -16.31 -14.50 -3.07
CA PHE A 211 -16.03 -14.75 -1.65
C PHE A 211 -17.16 -14.34 -0.72
N GLU A 212 -18.19 -13.61 -1.19
CA GLU A 212 -19.39 -13.26 -0.41
C GLU A 212 -20.01 -14.47 0.35
N PRO A 213 -20.13 -15.69 -0.21
CA PRO A 213 -20.62 -16.83 0.54
C PRO A 213 -19.78 -17.19 1.79
N GLU A 214 -18.48 -16.90 1.78
CA GLU A 214 -17.53 -17.23 2.85
C GLU A 214 -17.36 -16.08 3.85
N ILE A 215 -17.32 -14.83 3.37
CA ILE A 215 -17.01 -13.65 4.20
C ILE A 215 -18.24 -12.76 4.51
N GLY A 216 -19.38 -13.05 3.89
CA GLY A 216 -20.65 -12.32 4.05
C GLY A 216 -20.52 -10.86 3.65
N GLU A 217 -21.20 -9.98 4.40
CA GLU A 217 -21.22 -8.53 4.19
C GLU A 217 -19.84 -7.85 4.15
N LEU A 218 -18.80 -8.50 4.69
CA LEU A 218 -17.42 -8.01 4.58
C LEU A 218 -16.95 -7.88 3.13
N ALA A 219 -17.55 -8.66 2.21
CA ALA A 219 -17.30 -8.58 0.78
C ALA A 219 -17.67 -7.21 0.20
N TRP A 220 -18.65 -6.50 0.77
CA TRP A 220 -19.18 -5.24 0.23
C TRP A 220 -18.73 -4.00 1.01
N ARG A 221 -17.79 -4.15 1.95
CA ARG A 221 -17.20 -3.00 2.66
C ARG A 221 -16.57 -2.01 1.65
N PRO A 222 -16.86 -0.69 1.78
CA PRO A 222 -16.18 0.35 1.00
C PRO A 222 -14.67 0.35 1.24
N LYS A 223 -13.89 0.64 0.19
CA LYS A 223 -12.43 0.71 0.28
C LYS A 223 -12.01 1.98 1.01
N MET A 224 -11.23 1.79 2.07
CA MET A 224 -10.47 2.85 2.73
C MET A 224 -9.03 2.85 2.21
N ALA A 225 -8.43 4.03 2.04
CA ALA A 225 -7.00 4.12 1.76
C ALA A 225 -6.21 3.60 2.97
N GLN A 226 -5.03 3.03 2.74
CA GLN A 226 -4.25 2.39 3.82
C GLN A 226 -3.87 3.41 4.90
N GLU A 227 -3.48 4.61 4.49
CA GLU A 227 -3.11 5.66 5.43
C GLU A 227 -4.28 6.14 6.30
N GLN A 228 -5.52 6.05 5.78
CA GLN A 228 -6.75 6.39 6.50
C GLN A 228 -7.21 5.23 7.41
N GLY A 229 -7.12 4.00 6.92
CA GLY A 229 -7.49 2.79 7.67
C GLY A 229 -6.59 2.57 8.88
N ALA A 230 -5.28 2.73 8.70
CA ALA A 230 -4.30 2.72 9.77
C ALA A 230 -4.15 4.08 10.48
N ALA A 231 -4.90 5.11 10.08
CA ALA A 231 -4.88 6.46 10.66
C ALA A 231 -3.52 7.19 10.66
N THR A 232 -2.55 6.74 9.87
CA THR A 232 -1.23 7.37 9.75
C THR A 232 -1.27 8.74 9.06
N ASP A 233 -2.33 9.07 8.32
CA ASP A 233 -2.55 10.40 7.76
C ASP A 233 -2.61 11.49 8.85
N ARG A 234 -3.02 11.13 10.07
CA ARG A 234 -3.03 12.01 11.25
C ARG A 234 -1.63 12.49 11.66
N PHE A 235 -0.57 11.75 11.30
CA PHE A 235 0.81 12.14 11.59
C PHE A 235 1.17 13.49 10.95
N SER A 236 0.58 13.82 9.79
CA SER A 236 0.77 15.12 9.15
C SER A 236 0.40 16.29 10.08
N GLY A 237 -0.66 16.15 10.88
CA GLY A 237 -1.08 17.16 11.86
C GLY A 237 -0.15 17.31 13.05
N PHE A 238 0.63 16.26 13.38
CA PHE A 238 1.71 16.35 14.36
C PHE A 238 2.91 17.11 13.77
N VAL A 239 3.34 16.76 12.55
CA VAL A 239 4.45 17.46 11.87
C VAL A 239 4.15 18.94 11.64
N GLU A 240 2.89 19.27 11.34
CA GLU A 240 2.45 20.66 11.16
C GLU A 240 2.70 21.54 12.39
N LYS A 241 2.64 20.95 13.59
CA LYS A 241 2.91 21.61 14.88
C LYS A 241 4.39 21.65 15.25
N MET A 242 5.19 20.70 14.75
CA MET A 242 6.62 20.63 15.04
C MET A 242 7.45 21.66 14.28
N ILE A 243 6.97 22.12 13.12
CA ILE A 243 7.69 23.05 12.26
C ILE A 243 6.91 24.36 12.20
N ASP A 244 7.49 25.44 12.74
CA ASP A 244 6.90 26.77 12.61
C ASP A 244 7.02 27.32 11.17
N ASP A 245 6.19 28.32 10.84
CA ASP A 245 6.10 28.86 9.48
C ASP A 245 7.39 29.55 9.01
N ALA A 246 8.16 30.15 9.92
CA ALA A 246 9.43 30.80 9.58
C ALA A 246 10.50 29.76 9.23
N THR A 247 10.60 28.69 10.04
CA THR A 247 11.45 27.53 9.77
C THR A 247 11.06 26.86 8.46
N TYR A 248 9.76 26.64 8.24
CA TYR A 248 9.25 26.07 7.00
C TYR A 248 9.65 26.93 5.79
N ALA A 249 9.38 28.23 5.82
CA ALA A 249 9.69 29.14 4.71
C ALA A 249 11.20 29.19 4.43
N SER A 250 12.04 29.23 5.47
CA SER A 250 13.50 29.22 5.33
C SER A 250 14.00 27.93 4.69
N LYS A 251 13.65 26.77 5.25
CA LYS A 251 14.13 25.48 4.77
C LYS A 251 13.54 25.09 3.41
N ALA A 252 12.32 25.52 3.09
CA ALA A 252 11.73 25.32 1.76
C ALA A 252 12.51 26.07 0.67
N ARG A 253 13.03 27.27 0.94
CA ARG A 253 13.92 27.98 -0.01
C ARG A 253 15.25 27.26 -0.22
N ILE A 254 15.81 26.64 0.82
CA ILE A 254 17.01 25.81 0.70
C ILE A 254 16.73 24.60 -0.18
N ALA A 255 15.61 23.89 0.04
CA ALA A 255 15.21 22.79 -0.82
C ALA A 255 14.99 23.24 -2.28
N GLU A 256 14.45 24.44 -2.50
CA GLU A 256 14.27 24.99 -3.85
C GLU A 256 15.60 25.26 -4.58
N SER A 257 16.64 25.75 -3.88
CA SER A 257 17.99 25.89 -4.47
C SER A 257 18.65 24.54 -4.76
N GLU A 258 18.24 23.48 -4.04
CA GLU A 258 18.58 22.09 -4.34
C GLU A 258 17.74 21.48 -5.49
N GLY A 259 16.77 22.21 -6.03
CA GLY A 259 15.92 21.78 -7.15
C GLY A 259 14.67 21.00 -6.72
N VAL A 260 14.28 21.10 -5.44
CA VAL A 260 13.15 20.37 -4.86
C VAL A 260 12.05 21.34 -4.42
N ARG A 261 10.86 21.18 -5.00
CA ARG A 261 9.67 21.94 -4.61
C ARG A 261 8.96 21.30 -3.43
N ILE A 262 9.05 21.93 -2.28
CA ILE A 262 8.34 21.53 -1.06
C ILE A 262 6.85 21.91 -1.15
N ARG A 263 5.97 21.05 -0.61
CA ARG A 263 4.50 21.15 -0.75
C ARG A 263 3.76 21.26 0.59
N SER A 264 4.40 20.85 1.68
CA SER A 264 3.86 20.86 3.04
C SER A 264 5.02 20.71 4.04
N LYS A 265 4.75 20.99 5.33
CA LYS A 265 5.72 20.76 6.41
C LYS A 265 6.08 19.28 6.56
N GLU A 266 5.13 18.39 6.33
CA GLU A 266 5.39 16.95 6.26
C GLU A 266 6.38 16.60 5.14
N HIS A 267 6.15 17.12 3.92
CA HIS A 267 7.06 16.91 2.80
C HIS A 267 8.46 17.48 3.08
N LEU A 268 8.54 18.62 3.77
CA LEU A 268 9.81 19.20 4.22
C LEU A 268 10.52 18.29 5.23
N ASN A 269 9.79 17.75 6.19
CA ASN A 269 10.34 16.86 7.22
C ASN A 269 10.98 15.63 6.57
N TYR A 270 10.26 14.95 5.67
CA TYR A 270 10.78 13.79 4.96
C TYR A 270 11.95 14.14 4.04
N TYR A 271 11.92 15.30 3.37
CA TYR A 271 13.05 15.76 2.59
C TYR A 271 14.29 16.05 3.44
N ALA A 272 14.12 16.62 4.64
CA ALA A 272 15.23 16.85 5.56
C ALA A 272 15.88 15.53 6.03
N ILE A 273 15.06 14.50 6.30
CA ILE A 273 15.54 13.15 6.60
C ILE A 273 16.26 12.56 5.37
N PHE A 274 15.68 12.68 4.18
CA PHE A 274 16.32 12.23 2.95
C PHE A 274 17.71 12.86 2.78
N ARG A 275 17.83 14.17 3.06
CA ARG A 275 19.09 14.92 2.95
C ARG A 275 20.13 14.59 4.01
N SER A 276 19.77 13.93 5.12
CA SER A 276 20.76 13.43 6.09
C SER A 276 21.50 12.20 5.57
N TYR A 277 20.91 11.46 4.61
CA TYR A 277 21.46 10.23 4.04
C TYR A 277 21.96 10.37 2.61
N PHE A 278 21.32 11.22 1.80
CA PHE A 278 21.53 11.27 0.35
C PHE A 278 21.71 12.70 -0.15
N PRO A 279 22.49 12.94 -1.21
CA PRO A 279 22.56 14.25 -1.87
C PRO A 279 21.20 14.63 -2.50
N PRO A 280 21.00 15.88 -2.94
CA PRO A 280 19.78 16.25 -3.66
C PRO A 280 19.52 15.33 -4.86
N PRO A 281 18.27 15.03 -5.23
CA PRO A 281 18.00 14.01 -6.25
C PRO A 281 18.61 14.31 -7.63
N LYS A 282 18.82 15.59 -7.97
CA LYS A 282 19.53 16.02 -9.19
C LYS A 282 20.99 15.52 -9.27
N GLU A 283 21.58 15.12 -8.15
CA GLU A 283 22.97 14.66 -8.02
C GLU A 283 23.08 13.13 -7.85
N GLU A 284 21.98 12.42 -7.58
CA GLU A 284 22.01 10.96 -7.34
C GLU A 284 22.10 10.12 -8.62
N SER A 285 21.51 10.58 -9.72
CA SER A 285 21.37 9.78 -10.93
C SER A 285 21.25 10.64 -12.18
N HIS A 286 21.94 10.24 -13.25
CA HIS A 286 21.84 10.87 -14.56
C HIS A 286 20.88 10.08 -15.45
N CYS A 287 19.89 10.77 -15.99
CA CYS A 287 18.90 10.22 -16.92
C CYS A 287 18.33 11.33 -17.79
N ASP A 288 17.83 10.95 -18.96
CA ASP A 288 17.34 11.90 -19.94
C ASP A 288 16.01 12.57 -19.54
N ARG A 289 15.29 11.99 -18.57
CA ARG A 289 13.95 12.43 -18.18
C ARG A 289 13.86 12.52 -16.67
N VAL A 290 13.60 13.72 -16.18
CA VAL A 290 13.55 14.01 -14.74
C VAL A 290 12.20 14.55 -14.30
N CYS A 291 11.91 14.41 -13.01
CA CYS A 291 10.76 14.98 -12.37
C CYS A 291 10.88 16.52 -12.31
N PRO A 292 9.90 17.30 -12.80
CA PRO A 292 9.96 18.77 -12.74
C PRO A 292 9.78 19.35 -11.32
N LYS A 293 9.64 18.50 -10.30
CA LYS A 293 9.43 18.90 -8.90
C LYS A 293 10.60 18.57 -7.98
N CYS A 294 11.50 17.67 -8.39
CA CYS A 294 12.66 17.29 -7.57
C CYS A 294 13.89 16.90 -8.38
N HIS A 295 13.80 16.88 -9.71
CA HIS A 295 14.85 16.48 -10.65
C HIS A 295 15.38 15.04 -10.50
N ALA A 296 14.70 14.19 -9.73
CA ALA A 296 14.95 12.74 -9.73
C ALA A 296 14.56 12.13 -11.08
N CYS A 297 15.17 10.99 -11.43
CA CYS A 297 14.81 10.23 -12.63
C CYS A 297 13.34 9.81 -12.64
N LEU A 298 12.70 9.93 -13.80
CA LEU A 298 11.26 9.74 -13.92
C LEU A 298 10.86 9.06 -15.23
N GLU A 299 10.44 7.81 -15.11
CA GLU A 299 9.78 7.04 -16.18
C GLU A 299 8.27 7.00 -15.93
N GLY A 300 7.55 8.04 -16.39
CA GLY A 300 6.09 8.10 -16.31
C GLY A 300 5.56 9.36 -15.66
N ARG A 301 4.37 9.27 -15.04
CA ARG A 301 3.64 10.44 -14.51
C ARG A 301 3.63 10.56 -12.98
N PHE A 302 4.21 9.59 -12.28
CA PHE A 302 4.28 9.53 -10.82
C PHE A 302 5.75 9.46 -10.41
N CYS A 303 6.22 10.43 -9.62
CA CYS A 303 7.59 10.44 -9.12
C CYS A 303 7.70 9.64 -7.83
N ARG A 304 8.43 8.53 -7.84
CA ARG A 304 8.66 7.68 -6.66
C ARG A 304 9.53 8.33 -5.60
N THR A 305 10.37 9.29 -5.98
CA THR A 305 11.27 9.97 -5.05
C THR A 305 10.54 11.02 -4.22
N CYS A 306 9.66 11.81 -4.83
CA CYS A 306 8.99 12.91 -4.12
C CYS A 306 7.46 12.76 -4.01
N GLY A 307 6.84 11.79 -4.65
CA GLY A 307 5.37 11.63 -4.63
C GLY A 307 4.63 12.68 -5.45
N ALA A 308 5.28 13.32 -6.43
CA ALA A 308 4.60 14.25 -7.32
C ALA A 308 3.77 13.50 -8.36
N PHE A 309 2.47 13.84 -8.44
CA PHE A 309 1.54 13.30 -9.42
C PHE A 309 0.33 14.23 -9.64
N PRO A 310 -0.20 14.33 -10.88
CA PRO A 310 0.45 13.91 -12.11
C PRO A 310 1.59 14.87 -12.48
N VAL A 311 2.69 14.36 -13.04
CA VAL A 311 3.78 15.17 -13.60
C VAL A 311 4.12 14.72 -15.02
N THR A 312 4.60 15.65 -15.83
CA THR A 312 5.21 15.33 -17.13
C THR A 312 6.73 15.42 -16.97
N PRO A 313 7.49 14.34 -17.24
CA PRO A 313 8.94 14.39 -17.16
C PRO A 313 9.50 15.43 -18.13
N VAL A 314 10.51 16.18 -17.68
CA VAL A 314 11.23 17.15 -18.51
C VAL A 314 12.58 16.57 -18.92
N SER A 315 13.03 16.92 -20.12
CA SER A 315 14.39 16.58 -20.56
C SER A 315 15.39 17.53 -19.92
N LEU A 316 16.52 16.97 -19.46
CA LEU A 316 17.69 17.73 -19.07
C LEU A 316 18.46 18.25 -20.30
#